data_AF-A0A4D7HA22-F1
#
_entry.id   AF-A0A4D7HA22-F1
#
_cell.length_a   1.000
_cell.length_b   1.000
_cell.length_c   1.000
_cell.angle_alpha   90.00
_cell.angle_beta   90.00
_cell.angle_gamma   90.00
#
_symmetry.space_group_name_H-M   'P 1'
#
loop_
_entity.id
_entity.type
_entity.pdbx_description
1 polymer ?
#
loop_
_entity_poly.entity_id
_entity_poly.type
_entity_poly.pdbx_seq_one_letter_code
_entity_poly.pdbx_strand_id
1 'polypeptide(L)' 'MSLVSVSCPACGASVYVSLPAGRRFVTAEPGEGVGDGEERTDLETTTATCSACDASFPVIHGGSGER' A
#
# COMPACT_ATOMS: atom_id res chain seq x y z
N MET A 1 -2.66 8.80 -12.86
CA MET A 1 -2.67 8.31 -11.46
C MET A 1 -3.76 7.26 -11.35
N SER A 2 -3.48 6.13 -10.70
CA SER A 2 -4.46 5.05 -10.49
C SER A 2 -4.97 5.13 -9.05
N LEU A 3 -6.29 5.05 -8.88
CA LEU A 3 -6.90 4.94 -7.55
C LEU A 3 -7.00 3.46 -7.18
N VAL A 4 -6.43 3.10 -6.04
CA VAL A 4 -6.51 1.74 -5.49
C VAL A 4 -7.31 1.77 -4.21
N SER A 5 -8.30 0.88 -4.10
CA SER A 5 -9.03 0.66 -2.85
C SER A 5 -8.22 -0.27 -1.94
N VAL A 6 -7.87 0.21 -0.75
CA VAL A 6 -7.23 -0.56 0.31
C VAL A 6 -8.13 -0.61 1.54
N SER A 7 -8.15 -1.73 2.24
CA SER A 7 -8.91 -1.86 3.48
C SER A 7 -8.14 -1.23 4.64
N CYS A 8 -8.78 -0.35 5.40
CA CYS A 8 -8.19 0.22 6.61
C CYS A 8 -8.04 -0.87 7.68
N PRO A 9 -6.84 -1.13 8.21
CA PRO A 9 -6.63 -2.17 9.22
C PRO A 9 -7.30 -1.83 10.57
N ALA A 10 -7.58 -0.54 10.84
CA ALA A 10 -8.17 -0.11 12.11
C ALA A 10 -9.69 -0.33 12.18
N CYS A 11 -10.41 -0.16 11.06
CA CYS A 11 -11.88 -0.18 11.06
C CYS A 11 -12.51 -0.98 9.90
N GLY A 12 -11.70 -1.55 9.01
CA GLY A 12 -12.17 -2.31 7.84
C GLY A 12 -12.78 -1.47 6.71
N ALA A 13 -12.81 -0.14 6.83
CA ALA A 13 -13.35 0.73 5.79
C ALA A 13 -12.45 0.77 4.56
N SER A 14 -13.04 0.86 3.37
CA SER A 14 -12.30 1.01 2.11
C SER A 14 -11.79 2.44 1.96
N VAL A 15 -10.48 2.59 1.84
CA VAL A 15 -9.77 3.86 1.59
C VAL A 15 -9.25 3.86 0.17
N TYR A 16 -9.44 4.96 -0.55
CA TYR A 16 -8.89 5.11 -1.89
C TYR A 16 -7.56 5.85 -1.84
N VAL A 17 -6.50 5.19 -2.28
CA VAL A 17 -5.15 5.77 -2.33
C VAL A 17 -4.78 6.03 -3.78
N SER A 18 -4.37 7.27 -4.06
CA SER A 18 -3.85 7.68 -5.36
C SER A 18 -2.40 7.22 -5.50
N LEU A 19 -2.17 6.16 -6.27
CA LEU A 19 -0.84 5.65 -6.55
C LEU A 19 -0.42 5.99 -7.99
N PRO A 20 0.89 6.14 -8.26
CA PRO A 20 1.40 6.20 -9.62
C PRO A 20 0.93 4.95 -10.40
N ALA A 21 0.48 5.14 -11.63
CA ALA A 21 -0.06 4.05 -12.44
C ALA A 21 1.00 2.98 -12.71
N GLY A 22 0.61 1.70 -12.74
CA GLY A 22 1.50 0.56 -13.03
C GLY A 22 1.87 -0.31 -11.83
N ARG A 23 1.42 0.04 -10.62
CA ARG A 23 1.74 -0.69 -9.38
C ARG A 23 0.73 -1.82 -9.15
N ARG A 24 1.20 -3.07 -9.14
CA ARG A 24 0.35 -4.29 -9.08
C ARG A 24 0.24 -4.95 -7.70
N PHE A 25 1.15 -4.63 -6.79
CA PHE A 25 1.14 -5.15 -5.42
C PHE A 25 0.83 -4.01 -4.47
N VAL A 26 -0.18 -4.19 -3.62
CA VAL A 26 -0.58 -3.24 -2.58
C VAL A 26 -0.95 -4.02 -1.34
N THR A 27 -0.32 -3.72 -0.20
CA THR A 27 -0.67 -4.28 1.10
C THR A 27 -0.64 -3.21 2.18
N ALA A 28 -1.53 -3.35 3.17
CA ALA A 28 -1.65 -2.46 4.32
C ALA A 28 -1.02 -3.06 5.60
N GLU A 29 -0.46 -4.27 5.50
CA GLU A 29 0.09 -4.99 6.65
C GLU A 29 1.59 -4.69 6.83
N PRO A 30 2.04 -4.26 8.02
CA PRO A 30 3.44 -4.02 8.28
C PRO A 30 4.21 -5.34 8.29
N GLY A 31 5.03 -5.59 7.25
CA GLY A 31 5.87 -6.77 7.12
C GLY A 31 5.45 -7.73 5.99
N GLU A 32 4.22 -7.64 5.51
CA GLU A 32 3.75 -8.37 4.35
C GLU A 32 4.41 -7.76 3.10
N GLY A 33 5.35 -8.47 2.47
CA GLY A 33 6.22 -7.95 1.41
C GLY A 33 7.70 -8.25 1.65
N VAL A 34 8.07 -8.55 2.89
CA VAL A 34 9.29 -9.28 3.25
C VAL A 34 8.94 -10.77 3.31
N GLY A 35 8.49 -11.32 2.17
CA GLY A 35 8.28 -12.77 2.09
C GLY A 35 9.61 -13.48 2.29
N ASP A 36 9.62 -14.50 3.15
CA ASP A 36 10.68 -15.51 3.34
C ASP A 36 11.78 -15.49 2.26
N GLY A 37 12.84 -14.71 2.50
CA GLY A 37 14.13 -14.87 1.82
C GLY A 37 14.42 -14.03 0.58
N GLU A 38 13.50 -13.21 0.04
CA GLU A 38 13.80 -12.32 -1.10
C GLU A 38 13.36 -10.88 -0.76
N GLU A 39 14.32 -10.04 -0.36
CA GLU A 39 14.10 -8.61 -0.16
C GLU A 39 13.63 -7.99 -1.50
N ARG A 40 12.33 -7.81 -1.66
CA ARG A 40 11.77 -7.05 -2.78
C ARG A 40 12.26 -5.61 -2.66
N THR A 41 13.36 -5.31 -3.35
CA THR A 41 14.02 -4.00 -3.34
C THR A 41 13.23 -2.94 -4.11
N ASP A 42 12.26 -3.36 -4.91
CA ASP A 42 11.27 -2.53 -5.59
C ASP A 42 10.01 -2.27 -4.74
N LEU A 43 10.09 -2.14 -3.42
CA LEU A 43 8.93 -1.75 -2.60
C LEU A 43 9.03 -0.30 -2.13
N GLU A 44 7.95 0.45 -2.32
CA GLU A 44 7.78 1.81 -1.83
C GLU A 44 6.67 1.84 -0.78
N THR A 45 6.84 2.64 0.27
CA THR A 45 5.84 2.81 1.33
C THR A 45 5.25 4.21 1.27
N THR A 46 3.92 4.30 1.22
CA THR A 46 3.16 5.56 1.32
C THR A 46 2.27 5.51 2.55
N THR A 47 2.11 6.62 3.26
CA THR A 47 1.15 6.70 4.37
C THR A 47 -0.23 7.07 3.84
N ALA A 48 -1.24 6.27 4.18
CA ALA A 48 -2.64 6.56 3.90
C ALA A 48 -3.39 6.91 5.18
N THR A 49 -4.38 7.79 5.07
CA THR A 49 -5.25 8.20 6.17
C THR A 49 -6.67 7.77 5.87
N CYS A 50 -7.29 7.04 6.79
CA CYS A 50 -8.67 6.61 6.67
C CYS A 50 -9.62 7.74 7.03
N SER A 51 -10.47 8.17 6.08
CA SER A 51 -11.47 9.21 6.34
C SER A 51 -12.62 8.77 7.25
N ALA A 52 -12.74 7.47 7.56
CA ALA A 52 -13.80 6.92 8.40
C ALA A 52 -13.44 6.89 9.90
N CYS A 53 -12.16 6.77 10.24
CA CYS A 53 -11.69 6.64 11.63
C CYS A 53 -10.47 7.50 11.94
N ASP A 54 -10.03 8.33 10.98
CA ASP A 54 -8.84 9.20 11.05
C ASP A 54 -7.52 8.46 11.33
N ALA A 55 -7.52 7.12 11.28
CA ALA A 55 -6.33 6.32 11.47
C ALA A 55 -5.38 6.43 10.27
N SER A 56 -4.10 6.62 10.56
CA SER A 56 -3.04 6.58 9.55
C SER A 56 -2.36 5.21 9.57
N PHE A 57 -2.12 4.64 8.38
CA PHE A 57 -1.50 3.33 8.23
C PHE A 57 -0.56 3.30 7.01
N PRO A 58 0.50 2.47 7.04
CA PRO A 58 1.39 2.31 5.90
C PRO A 58 0.72 1.50 4.80
N VAL A 59 0.92 1.92 3.55
CA VAL A 59 0.53 1.21 2.34
C VAL A 59 1.81 0.93 1.58
N ILE A 60 2.17 -0.35 1.49
CA ILE A 60 3.33 -0.82 0.76
C ILE A 60 2.87 -1.14 -0.66
N HIS A 61 3.55 -0.59 -1.65
CA HIS A 61 3.24 -0.83 -3.05
C HIS A 61 4.49 -1.05 -3.90
N GLY A 62 4.33 -1.86 -4.95
CA GLY A 62 5.41 -2.08 -5.93
C GLY A 62 5.93 -0.76 -6.49
N GLY A 63 7.24 -0.63 -6.58
CA GLY A 63 8.00 0.52 -7.03
C GLY A 63 7.79 0.78 -8.51
N SER A 64 8.12 1.99 -8.98
CA SER A 64 8.23 2.28 -10.41
C SER A 64 9.47 1.56 -10.98
N GLY A 65 9.47 0.23 -10.99
CA GLY A 65 10.47 -0.55 -11.71
C GLY A 65 10.23 -0.36 -13.20
N GLU A 66 10.90 0.63 -13.79
CA GLU A 66 11.08 0.72 -15.24
C GLU A 66 11.83 -0.55 -15.67
N ARG A 67 11.11 -1.52 -16.25
CA ARG A 67 11.70 -2.64 -16.98
C ARG A 67 11.23 -2.60 -18.41
#